data_AF-A0A3A8S6Z4-F1
#
_entry.id   AF-A0A3A8S6Z4-F1
#
_cell.length_a   1.000
_cell.length_b   1.000
_cell.length_c   1.000
_cell.angle_alpha   90.00
_cell.angle_beta   90.00
_cell.angle_gamma   90.00
#
_symmetry.space_group_name_H-M   'P 1'
#
loop_
_entity.id
_entity.type
_entity.pdbx_description
1 polymer ?
#
loop_
_entity_poly.entity_id
_entity_poly.type
_entity_poly.pdbx_seq_one_letter_code
_entity_poly.pdbx_strand_id
1 'polypeptide(L)'
;VAATTAAIPSRERLTYVFSNTTEDSTSLDLEWEKLRVSVPIKVDTATLAKANIEKAGQTSASEQAQAARYVADSTKDYVAALKLADASVALDSNWYNQWIRADILARSGKFAEARKAAQISWDLGEKDP
;
A
#
# COMPACT_ATOMS: atom_id res chain seq x y z
N VAL A 1 -13.82 -17.18 19.30
CA VAL A 1 -14.37 -18.27 18.46
C VAL A 1 -14.28 -19.55 19.25
N ALA A 2 -15.37 -20.29 19.43
CA ALA A 2 -15.36 -21.52 20.22
C ALA A 2 -14.80 -22.67 19.37
N ALA A 3 -13.88 -23.44 19.94
CA ALA A 3 -13.42 -24.69 19.34
C ALA A 3 -14.54 -25.74 19.44
N THR A 4 -14.69 -26.56 18.41
CA THR A 4 -15.64 -27.70 18.40
C THR A 4 -14.88 -29.00 18.45
N THR A 5 -15.46 -30.04 19.05
CA THR A 5 -14.83 -31.36 19.17
C THR A 5 -15.64 -32.42 18.43
N ALA A 6 -14.95 -33.38 17.80
CA ALA A 6 -15.55 -34.51 17.11
C ALA A 6 -14.73 -35.78 17.31
N ALA A 7 -15.39 -36.94 17.24
CA ALA A 7 -14.73 -38.24 17.29
C ALA A 7 -14.16 -38.62 15.91
N ILE A 8 -12.95 -39.15 15.88
CA ILE A 8 -12.25 -39.60 14.66
C ILE A 8 -11.64 -41.00 14.83
N PRO A 9 -11.29 -41.72 13.75
CA PRO A 9 -10.47 -42.93 13.83
C PRO A 9 -9.14 -42.67 14.55
N SER A 10 -8.66 -43.66 15.30
CA SER A 10 -7.48 -43.52 16.15
C SER A 10 -6.23 -43.05 15.38
N ARG A 11 -5.58 -42.01 15.87
CA ARG A 11 -4.29 -41.50 15.36
C ARG A 11 -3.27 -41.38 16.46
N GLU A 12 -2.13 -42.05 16.32
CA GLU A 12 -1.06 -41.99 17.33
C GLU A 12 -0.17 -40.74 17.19
N ARG A 13 -0.14 -40.12 16.01
CA ARG A 13 0.63 -38.88 15.76
C ARG A 13 -0.30 -37.68 15.73
N LEU A 14 0.01 -36.69 16.57
CA LEU A 14 -0.66 -35.39 16.55
C LEU A 14 -0.53 -34.79 15.14
N THR A 15 -1.67 -34.53 14.51
CA THR A 15 -1.73 -33.97 13.15
C THR A 15 -2.47 -32.64 13.18
N TYR A 16 -1.94 -31.65 12.45
CA TYR A 16 -2.61 -30.39 12.17
C TYR A 16 -3.11 -30.42 10.74
N VAL A 17 -4.41 -30.23 10.55
CA VAL A 17 -5.06 -30.22 9.23
C VAL A 17 -5.77 -28.89 9.04
N PHE A 18 -5.52 -28.24 7.91
CA PHE A 18 -6.36 -27.13 7.45
C PHE A 18 -7.45 -27.70 6.55
N SER A 19 -8.69 -27.58 6.97
CA SER A 19 -9.86 -28.17 6.30
C SER A 19 -10.98 -27.14 6.13
N ASN A 20 -12.03 -27.47 5.38
CA ASN A 20 -13.20 -26.61 5.18
C ASN A 20 -12.82 -25.20 4.70
N THR A 21 -11.82 -25.10 3.84
CA THR A 21 -11.38 -23.83 3.27
C THR A 21 -12.45 -23.29 2.33
N THR A 22 -12.92 -22.10 2.65
CA THR A 22 -13.84 -21.27 1.86
C THR A 22 -13.13 -19.96 1.53
N GLU A 23 -13.76 -19.08 0.77
CA GLU A 23 -13.18 -17.75 0.48
C GLU A 23 -12.88 -16.98 1.78
N ASP A 24 -13.71 -17.11 2.82
CA ASP A 24 -13.67 -16.23 3.99
C ASP A 24 -13.30 -16.96 5.30
N SER A 25 -13.05 -18.26 5.23
CA SER A 25 -12.72 -19.05 6.42
C SER A 25 -11.98 -20.35 6.12
N THR A 26 -11.23 -20.83 7.10
CA THR A 26 -10.61 -22.16 7.11
C THR A 26 -10.70 -22.73 8.52
N SER A 27 -10.79 -24.05 8.67
CA SER A 27 -10.75 -24.71 9.98
C SER A 27 -9.35 -25.24 10.24
N LEU A 28 -8.78 -24.92 11.40
CA LEU A 28 -7.60 -25.60 11.92
C LEU A 28 -8.06 -26.77 12.79
N ASP A 29 -7.86 -27.98 12.29
CA ASP A 29 -8.21 -29.22 12.97
C ASP A 29 -6.96 -29.83 13.60
N LEU A 30 -6.97 -29.98 14.91
CA LEU A 30 -6.00 -30.78 15.66
C LEU A 30 -6.56 -32.17 15.85
N GLU A 31 -5.83 -33.19 15.42
CA GLU A 31 -6.23 -34.59 15.51
C GLU A 31 -5.24 -35.39 16.34
N TRP A 32 -5.72 -36.02 17.41
CA TRP A 32 -4.94 -36.95 18.20
C TRP A 32 -5.84 -38.00 18.86
N GLU A 33 -5.38 -39.24 18.81
CA GLU A 33 -6.10 -40.42 19.28
C GLU A 33 -7.47 -40.48 18.60
N LYS A 34 -8.56 -40.41 19.36
CA LYS A 34 -9.94 -40.44 18.86
C LYS A 34 -10.58 -39.06 18.81
N LEU A 35 -9.82 -37.98 19.03
CA LEU A 35 -10.34 -36.63 19.18
C LEU A 35 -9.84 -35.73 18.06
N ARG A 36 -10.78 -35.01 17.43
CA ARG A 36 -10.51 -33.84 16.61
C ARG A 36 -10.99 -32.59 17.34
N VAL A 37 -10.14 -31.58 17.44
CA VAL A 37 -10.46 -30.23 17.92
C VAL A 37 -10.38 -29.27 16.74
N SER A 38 -11.51 -28.69 16.33
CA SER A 38 -11.63 -27.80 15.18
C SER A 38 -11.76 -26.35 15.65
N VAL A 39 -10.79 -25.53 15.26
CA VAL A 39 -10.75 -24.09 15.53
C VAL A 39 -11.06 -23.33 14.24
N PRO A 40 -12.21 -22.63 14.14
CA PRO A 40 -12.52 -21.83 12.96
C PRO A 40 -11.61 -20.60 12.90
N ILE A 41 -10.90 -20.44 11.79
CA ILE A 41 -10.17 -19.24 11.41
C ILE A 41 -11.04 -18.51 10.39
N LYS A 42 -11.51 -17.31 10.74
CA LYS A 42 -12.28 -16.45 9.83
C LYS A 42 -11.38 -15.31 9.37
N VAL A 43 -11.43 -15.02 8.08
CA VAL A 43 -10.73 -13.89 7.45
C VAL A 43 -11.78 -13.03 6.77
N ASP A 44 -11.81 -11.75 7.10
CA ASP A 44 -12.68 -10.78 6.40
C ASP A 44 -12.03 -10.38 5.07
N THR A 45 -12.12 -11.29 4.12
CA THR A 45 -11.65 -11.14 2.74
C THR A 45 -12.36 -10.02 2.00
N ALA A 46 -13.64 -9.76 2.28
CA ALA A 46 -14.40 -8.67 1.66
C ALA A 46 -13.82 -7.30 2.05
N THR A 47 -13.49 -7.09 3.32
CA THR A 47 -12.82 -5.86 3.78
C THR A 47 -11.42 -5.73 3.19
N LEU A 48 -10.65 -6.82 3.12
CA LEU A 48 -9.32 -6.81 2.51
C LEU A 48 -9.36 -6.53 1.01
N ALA A 49 -10.32 -7.12 0.28
CA ALA A 49 -10.51 -6.89 -1.14
C ALA A 49 -10.92 -5.44 -1.42
N LYS A 50 -11.85 -4.88 -0.63
CA LYS A 50 -12.26 -3.48 -0.73
C LYS A 50 -11.08 -2.53 -0.49
N ALA A 51 -10.29 -2.77 0.56
CA ALA A 51 -9.09 -1.98 0.84
C ALA A 51 -8.05 -2.06 -0.30
N ASN A 52 -7.89 -3.22 -0.93
CA ASN A 52 -6.99 -3.38 -2.09
C ASN A 52 -7.51 -2.67 -3.34
N ILE A 53 -8.82 -2.69 -3.59
CA ILE A 53 -9.44 -1.96 -4.71
C ILE A 53 -9.34 -0.45 -4.48
N GLU A 54 -9.60 0.03 -3.26
CA GLU A 54 -9.43 1.44 -2.91
C GLU A 54 -7.97 1.89 -3.08
N LYS A 55 -7.01 1.06 -2.68
CA LYS A 55 -5.57 1.32 -2.93
C LYS A 55 -5.21 1.32 -4.42
N ALA A 56 -5.80 0.43 -5.22
CA ALA A 56 -5.53 0.36 -6.65
C ALA A 56 -6.17 1.51 -7.44
N GLY A 57 -7.27 2.09 -6.94
CA GLY A 57 -7.95 3.23 -7.55
C GLY A 57 -7.34 4.59 -7.19
N GLN A 58 -6.51 4.66 -6.14
CA GLN A 58 -5.81 5.88 -5.76
C GLN A 58 -4.47 5.96 -6.47
N THR A 59 -4.31 6.97 -7.33
CA THR A 59 -2.99 7.31 -7.88
C THR A 59 -2.07 7.67 -6.72
N SER A 60 -0.98 6.93 -6.57
CA SER A 60 0.01 7.20 -5.54
C SER A 60 0.70 8.54 -5.79
N ALA A 61 1.21 9.14 -4.71
CA ALA A 61 2.00 10.37 -4.82
C ALA A 61 3.19 10.22 -5.79
N SER A 62 3.84 9.05 -5.79
CA SER A 62 4.94 8.74 -6.72
C SER A 62 4.48 8.72 -8.18
N GLU A 63 3.37 8.06 -8.49
CA GLU A 63 2.81 8.03 -9.86
C GLU A 63 2.44 9.44 -10.35
N GLN A 64 1.84 10.29 -9.49
CA GLN A 64 1.57 11.68 -9.84
C GLN A 64 2.85 12.48 -10.07
N ALA A 65 3.91 12.25 -9.27
CA ALA A 65 5.19 12.91 -9.45
C ALA A 65 5.86 12.50 -10.79
N GLN A 66 5.80 11.22 -11.14
CA GLN A 66 6.32 10.73 -12.42
C GLN A 66 5.52 11.29 -13.61
N ALA A 67 4.19 11.36 -13.50
CA ALA A 67 3.35 11.98 -14.50
C ALA A 67 3.70 13.48 -14.66
N ALA A 68 3.91 14.21 -13.56
CA ALA A 68 4.33 15.60 -13.59
C ALA A 68 5.66 15.79 -14.34
N ARG A 69 6.67 14.96 -14.02
CA ARG A 69 7.96 14.97 -14.72
C ARG A 69 7.80 14.67 -16.21
N TYR A 70 7.05 13.62 -16.55
CA TYR A 70 6.80 13.25 -17.94
C TYR A 70 6.16 14.38 -18.73
N VAL A 71 5.13 15.05 -18.19
CA VAL A 71 4.48 16.20 -18.84
C VAL A 71 5.47 17.36 -19.03
N ALA A 72 6.26 17.68 -18.00
CA ALA A 72 7.28 18.73 -18.09
C ALA A 72 8.35 18.44 -19.15
N ASP A 73 8.76 17.18 -19.30
CA ASP A 73 9.77 16.75 -20.27
C ASP A 73 9.21 16.65 -21.70
N SER A 74 8.03 16.05 -21.86
CA SER A 74 7.47 15.70 -23.17
C SER A 74 6.73 16.87 -23.84
N THR A 75 5.81 17.51 -23.12
CA THR A 75 4.96 18.57 -23.68
C THR A 75 5.46 19.96 -23.33
N LYS A 76 6.33 20.08 -22.31
CA LYS A 76 6.76 21.35 -21.73
C LYS A 76 5.60 22.21 -21.23
N ASP A 77 4.43 21.60 -20.99
CA ASP A 77 3.32 22.25 -20.33
C ASP A 77 3.60 22.30 -18.82
N TYR A 78 4.34 23.31 -18.42
CA TYR A 78 4.74 23.46 -17.03
C TYR A 78 3.57 23.81 -16.10
N VAL A 79 2.46 24.31 -16.62
CA VAL A 79 1.25 24.57 -15.81
C VAL A 79 0.58 23.26 -15.45
N ALA A 80 0.37 22.38 -16.43
CA ALA A 80 -0.17 21.05 -16.21
C ALA A 80 0.77 20.18 -15.36
N ALA A 81 2.07 20.23 -15.63
CA ALA A 81 3.07 19.52 -14.85
C ALA A 81 3.09 19.98 -13.38
N LEU A 82 3.03 21.29 -13.13
CA LEU A 82 3.03 21.83 -11.77
C LEU A 82 1.78 21.41 -11.00
N LYS A 83 0.61 21.39 -11.65
CA LYS A 83 -0.64 20.90 -11.04
C LYS A 83 -0.52 19.44 -10.57
N LEU A 84 0.12 18.59 -11.35
CA LEU A 84 0.38 17.19 -11.00
C LEU A 84 1.41 17.07 -9.86
N ALA A 85 2.46 17.89 -9.88
CA ALA A 85 3.46 17.91 -8.81
C ALA A 85 2.90 18.44 -7.47
N ASP A 86 2.04 19.47 -7.51
CA ASP A 86 1.34 19.99 -6.33
C ASP A 86 0.38 18.93 -5.75
N ALA A 87 -0.33 18.18 -6.61
CA ALA A 87 -1.20 17.10 -6.18
C ALA A 87 -0.40 15.94 -5.54
N SER A 88 0.75 15.58 -6.12
CA SER A 88 1.67 14.59 -5.58
C SER A 88 2.15 14.96 -4.18
N VAL A 89 2.62 16.20 -4.00
CA VAL A 89 3.07 16.72 -2.71
C VAL A 89 1.94 16.80 -1.68
N ALA A 90 0.71 17.08 -2.12
CA ALA A 90 -0.46 17.10 -1.24
C ALA A 90 -0.86 15.69 -0.76
N LEU A 91 -0.61 14.65 -1.57
CA LEU A 91 -0.83 13.26 -1.18
C LEU A 91 0.27 12.77 -0.22
N ASP A 92 1.54 12.99 -0.57
CA ASP A 92 2.68 12.66 0.27
C ASP A 92 3.84 13.63 -0.01
N SER A 93 4.20 14.42 0.99
CA SER A 93 5.29 15.39 0.90
C SER A 93 6.61 14.76 1.35
N ASN A 94 7.20 13.94 0.48
CA ASN A 94 8.55 13.41 0.65
C ASN A 94 9.59 14.22 -0.14
N TRP A 95 10.88 13.92 0.09
CA TRP A 95 11.99 14.62 -0.55
C TRP A 95 11.90 14.57 -2.09
N TYR A 96 11.51 13.42 -2.65
CA TYR A 96 11.49 13.18 -4.09
C TYR A 96 10.39 13.97 -4.80
N ASN A 97 9.18 13.98 -4.25
CA ASN A 97 8.04 14.72 -4.79
C ASN A 97 8.31 16.23 -4.74
N GLN A 98 8.91 16.72 -3.65
CA GLN A 98 9.33 18.12 -3.51
C GLN A 98 10.45 18.49 -4.48
N TRP A 99 11.38 17.57 -4.77
CA TRP A 99 12.43 17.78 -5.76
C TRP A 99 11.84 17.94 -7.17
N ILE A 100 10.91 17.05 -7.56
CA ILE A 100 10.23 17.14 -8.87
C ILE A 100 9.50 18.47 -9.01
N ARG A 101 8.78 18.87 -7.95
CA ARG A 101 8.10 20.16 -7.91
C ARG A 101 9.08 21.33 -8.07
N ALA A 102 10.24 21.28 -7.41
CA ALA A 102 11.28 22.30 -7.53
C ALA A 102 11.85 22.39 -8.96
N ASP A 103 12.12 21.26 -9.61
CA ASP A 103 12.61 21.19 -10.99
C ASP A 103 11.60 21.82 -11.97
N ILE A 104 10.31 21.47 -11.85
CA ILE A 104 9.24 22.04 -12.69
C ILE A 104 9.08 23.54 -12.46
N LEU A 105 9.18 24.01 -11.21
CA LEU A 105 9.16 25.44 -10.88
C LEU A 105 10.36 26.17 -11.48
N ALA A 106 11.55 25.57 -11.46
CA ALA A 106 12.74 26.15 -12.08
C ALA A 106 12.60 26.25 -13.60
N ARG A 107 12.11 25.18 -14.25
CA ARG A 107 11.87 25.14 -15.70
C ARG A 107 10.78 26.11 -16.16
N SER A 108 9.81 26.41 -15.30
CA SER A 108 8.78 27.44 -15.54
C SER A 108 9.23 28.87 -15.21
N GLY A 109 10.49 29.07 -14.79
CA GLY A 109 11.05 30.39 -14.46
C GLY A 109 10.66 30.92 -13.08
N LYS A 110 9.96 30.14 -12.26
CA LYS A 110 9.54 30.50 -10.89
C LYS A 110 10.63 30.20 -9.87
N PHE A 111 11.81 30.80 -10.04
CA PHE A 111 13.02 30.46 -9.28
C PHE A 111 12.88 30.65 -7.75
N ALA A 112 12.13 31.67 -7.31
CA ALA A 112 11.91 31.90 -5.88
C ALA A 112 11.11 30.76 -5.22
N GLU A 113 10.09 30.25 -5.92
CA GLU A 113 9.29 29.12 -5.46
C GLU A 113 10.08 27.80 -5.58
N ALA A 114 10.85 27.65 -6.66
CA ALA A 114 11.73 26.50 -6.87
C ALA A 114 12.73 26.35 -5.71
N ARG A 115 13.36 27.45 -5.27
CA ARG A 115 14.29 27.44 -4.13
C ARG A 115 13.61 27.01 -2.83
N LYS A 116 12.38 27.46 -2.59
CA LYS A 116 11.61 27.02 -1.41
C LYS A 116 11.32 25.52 -1.46
N ALA A 117 10.86 25.01 -2.60
CA ALA A 117 10.59 23.58 -2.78
C ALA A 117 11.87 22.73 -2.67
N ALA A 118 12.98 23.21 -3.22
CA ALA A 118 14.28 22.55 -3.12
C ALA A 118 14.79 22.51 -1.67
N GLN A 119 14.59 23.57 -0.88
CA GLN A 119 14.95 23.57 0.54
C GLN A 119 14.12 22.55 1.33
N ILE A 120 12.81 22.49 1.08
CA ILE A 120 11.94 21.49 1.73
C ILE A 120 12.40 20.08 1.36
N SER A 121 12.72 19.84 0.08
CA SER A 121 13.27 18.57 -0.38
C SER A 121 14.56 18.20 0.35
N TRP A 122 15.50 19.14 0.48
CA TRP A 122 16.74 18.95 1.23
C TRP A 122 16.49 18.59 2.70
N ASP A 123 15.67 19.38 3.39
CA ASP A 123 15.37 19.19 4.82
C ASP A 123 14.67 17.85 5.11
N LEU A 124 13.92 17.33 4.14
CA LEU A 124 13.27 16.02 4.20
C LEU A 124 14.26 14.89 3.90
N GLY A 125 15.13 15.06 2.90
CA GLY A 125 16.15 14.06 2.55
C GLY A 125 17.21 13.88 3.63
N GLU A 126 17.54 14.93 4.39
CA GLU A 126 18.47 14.82 5.52
C GLU A 126 17.89 14.00 6.69
N LYS A 127 16.57 13.89 6.78
CA LYS A 127 15.85 13.14 7.83
C LYS A 127 15.52 11.70 7.45
N ASP A 128 15.66 11.34 6.17
CA ASP A 128 15.31 10.04 5.60
C ASP A 128 16.48 9.52 4.73
N PRO A 129 17.55 8.99 5.35
CA PRO A 129 18.81 8.62 4.69
C PRO A 129 18.76 7.35 3.83
#